data_AF-A0A7J2VTT8-F1
#
_entry.id   AF-A0A7J2VTT8-F1
#
_cell.length_a   1.000
_cell.length_b   1.000
_cell.length_c   1.000
_cell.angle_alpha   90.00
_cell.angle_beta   90.00
_cell.angle_gamma   90.00
#
_symmetry.space_group_name_H-M   'P 1'
#
loop_
_entity.id
_entity.type
_entity.pdbx_description
1 polymer ?
#
loop_
_entity_poly.entity_id
_entity_poly.type
_entity_poly.pdbx_seq_one_letter_code
_entity_poly.pdbx_strand_id
1 'polypeptide(L)'
;MRLWQRRPLMKLIYQIGRLERGAFNPIKFEVHGKVYEALLSSFALKQSFLENGEDAKVILIYPISLFLNKIAPQIENISEDFKQTIEGVLKNENERFNYLSNPYPYFAKHPHSEEAYDFIVIHSIGEYEDINFSATLEELILEIFIDMVRRYQNEPFSELYLDISSGHNIYVSALLEAGRLFLTFYKLQNWNSKESGLDVYIVFSDPILPPYDRIFKIHKEFRLEVKTFFSFPEKPSQDKLENAFSKFSKDLIGNVIELRPLKRQLNELFSHGYFFYSAIKNNCPLVLYTWEYQEEEIDRGINDLLNLVYQRLYKDYQKTPGLKFDLFRKAFLMLSIYKGIVKVLKEYKIFKKKRSN
;
A
#
# COMPACT_ATOMS: atom_id res chain seq x y z
N MET A 1 7.24 35.71 14.62
CA MET A 1 6.91 35.44 13.22
C MET A 1 7.92 34.43 12.67
N ARG A 2 7.68 33.12 12.83
CA ARG A 2 8.55 32.08 12.27
C ARG A 2 7.96 31.68 10.93
N LEU A 3 8.72 31.92 9.87
CA LEU A 3 8.45 31.42 8.53
C LEU A 3 8.34 29.90 8.60
N TRP A 4 7.15 29.39 8.36
CA TRP A 4 6.91 27.96 8.17
C TRP A 4 7.60 27.55 6.87
N GLN A 5 8.79 26.96 6.98
CA GLN A 5 9.35 26.18 5.88
C GLN A 5 8.39 25.03 5.61
N ARG A 6 7.53 25.18 4.59
CA ARG A 6 6.83 24.06 3.96
C ARG A 6 7.92 23.06 3.60
N ARG A 7 7.92 21.88 4.26
CA ARG A 7 8.74 20.75 3.80
C ARG A 7 8.45 20.55 2.32
N PRO A 8 9.44 20.31 1.45
CA PRO A 8 9.16 19.89 0.08
C PRO A 8 8.26 18.64 0.17
N LEU A 9 7.08 18.78 -0.39
CA LEU A 9 5.95 17.88 -0.24
C LEU A 9 6.12 16.76 -1.27
N MET A 10 6.80 15.69 -0.89
CA MET A 10 7.03 14.54 -1.77
C MET A 10 5.69 13.95 -2.23
N LYS A 11 5.58 13.69 -3.54
CA LYS A 11 4.41 13.08 -4.18
C LYS A 11 4.74 11.64 -4.57
N LEU A 12 3.79 10.74 -4.37
CA LEU A 12 3.94 9.34 -4.74
C LEU A 12 2.87 8.95 -5.74
N ILE A 13 3.24 8.28 -6.84
CA ILE A 13 2.34 7.84 -7.91
C ILE A 13 2.43 6.32 -8.00
N TYR A 14 1.32 5.61 -7.88
CA TYR A 14 1.24 4.17 -8.16
C TYR A 14 0.55 3.92 -9.49
N GLN A 15 1.13 3.06 -10.32
CA GLN A 15 0.52 2.60 -11.57
C GLN A 15 0.78 1.11 -11.78
N ILE A 16 -0.21 0.37 -12.33
CA ILE A 16 0.02 -1.01 -12.77
C ILE A 16 0.88 -0.98 -14.04
N GLY A 17 2.01 -1.71 -14.02
CA GLY A 17 2.91 -1.85 -15.16
C GLY A 17 2.30 -2.63 -16.31
N ARG A 18 2.84 -2.44 -17.52
CA ARG A 18 2.24 -2.87 -18.80
C ARG A 18 3.25 -3.68 -19.62
N LEU A 19 2.79 -4.77 -20.23
CA LEU A 19 3.59 -5.63 -21.12
C LEU A 19 2.73 -6.14 -22.28
N GLU A 20 2.18 -5.21 -23.05
CA GLU A 20 1.38 -5.47 -24.23
C GLU A 20 1.90 -4.68 -25.44
N ARG A 21 1.36 -4.98 -26.62
CA ARG A 21 1.72 -4.27 -27.84
C ARG A 21 1.45 -2.77 -27.69
N GLY A 22 2.43 -1.96 -28.08
CA GLY A 22 2.38 -0.50 -27.96
C GLY A 22 2.71 0.06 -26.58
N ALA A 23 2.93 -0.78 -25.54
CA ALA A 23 3.28 -0.31 -24.20
C ALA A 23 4.65 0.40 -24.11
N PHE A 24 5.50 0.24 -25.13
CA PHE A 24 6.84 0.85 -25.22
C PHE A 24 6.94 1.85 -26.38
N ASN A 25 5.81 2.25 -26.94
CA ASN A 25 5.76 3.35 -27.89
C ASN A 25 5.44 4.61 -27.08
N PRO A 26 6.30 5.65 -27.12
CA PRO A 26 5.96 6.92 -26.49
C PRO A 26 4.66 7.47 -27.07
N ILE A 27 3.77 7.90 -26.19
CA ILE A 27 2.50 8.54 -26.56
C ILE A 27 2.41 9.91 -25.92
N LYS A 28 1.59 10.78 -26.53
CA LYS A 28 1.45 12.17 -26.11
C LYS A 28 0.36 12.29 -25.05
N PHE A 29 0.76 12.67 -23.85
CA PHE A 29 -0.14 12.98 -22.75
C PHE A 29 -0.27 14.47 -22.54
N GLU A 30 -1.48 14.97 -22.30
CA GLU A 30 -1.71 16.36 -21.88
C GLU A 30 -1.92 16.43 -20.37
N VAL A 31 -1.08 17.22 -19.69
CA VAL A 31 -1.26 17.60 -18.28
C VAL A 31 -1.30 19.11 -18.20
N HIS A 32 -2.43 19.68 -17.77
CA HIS A 32 -2.63 21.12 -17.61
C HIS A 32 -2.29 21.96 -18.86
N GLY A 33 -2.75 21.51 -20.04
CA GLY A 33 -2.53 22.22 -21.30
C GLY A 33 -1.12 22.07 -21.88
N LYS A 34 -0.21 21.35 -21.21
CA LYS A 34 1.10 21.02 -21.74
C LYS A 34 1.18 19.55 -22.15
N VAL A 35 1.83 19.29 -23.27
CA VAL A 35 2.00 17.95 -23.83
C VAL A 35 3.35 17.36 -23.42
N TYR A 36 3.32 16.12 -22.97
CA TYR A 36 4.47 15.32 -22.56
C TYR A 36 4.46 14.02 -23.34
N GLU A 37 5.61 13.60 -23.86
CA GLU A 37 5.74 12.33 -24.57
C GLU A 37 6.38 11.32 -23.60
N ALA A 38 5.64 10.27 -23.27
CA ALA A 38 6.06 9.29 -22.27
C ALA A 38 5.48 7.90 -22.55
N LEU A 39 6.08 6.87 -21.92
CA LEU A 39 5.64 5.48 -22.03
C LEU A 39 4.39 5.19 -21.18
N LEU A 40 4.28 5.86 -20.02
CA LEU A 40 3.16 5.74 -19.09
C LEU A 40 2.66 7.11 -18.67
N SER A 41 1.37 7.17 -18.33
CA SER A 41 0.73 8.37 -17.79
C SER A 41 1.37 8.83 -16.47
N SER A 42 1.83 7.91 -15.61
CA SER A 42 2.55 8.25 -14.38
C SER A 42 3.86 8.98 -14.65
N PHE A 43 4.53 8.66 -15.76
CA PHE A 43 5.80 9.30 -16.14
C PHE A 43 5.57 10.71 -16.69
N ALA A 44 4.57 10.88 -17.55
CA ALA A 44 4.12 12.21 -17.99
C ALA A 44 3.70 13.08 -16.79
N LEU A 45 2.97 12.51 -15.84
CA LEU A 45 2.55 13.20 -14.62
C LEU A 45 3.75 13.59 -13.73
N LYS A 46 4.70 12.67 -13.53
CA LYS A 46 5.97 12.94 -12.81
C LYS A 46 6.74 14.09 -13.47
N GLN A 47 6.85 14.08 -14.80
CA GLN A 47 7.53 15.16 -15.53
C GLN A 47 6.81 16.50 -15.33
N SER A 48 5.48 16.51 -15.38
CA SER A 48 4.70 17.72 -15.09
C SER A 48 4.92 18.26 -13.68
N PHE A 49 5.06 17.40 -12.66
CA PHE A 49 5.40 17.84 -11.30
C PHE A 49 6.81 18.43 -11.22
N LEU A 50 7.79 17.76 -11.84
CA LEU A 50 9.18 18.19 -11.82
C LEU A 50 9.35 19.58 -12.44
N GLU A 51 8.67 19.87 -13.55
CA GLU A 51 8.70 21.18 -14.19
C GLU A 51 8.06 22.30 -13.34
N ASN A 52 7.14 21.93 -12.44
CA ASN A 52 6.54 22.86 -11.48
C ASN A 52 7.34 22.97 -10.18
N GLY A 53 8.53 22.37 -10.11
CA GLY A 53 9.41 22.40 -8.94
C GLY A 53 8.96 21.47 -7.81
N GLU A 54 8.14 20.45 -8.12
CA GLU A 54 7.62 19.47 -7.17
C GLU A 54 8.31 18.11 -7.37
N ASP A 55 8.68 17.45 -6.27
CA ASP A 55 9.28 16.11 -6.34
C ASP A 55 8.21 15.02 -6.39
N ALA A 56 8.38 14.07 -7.30
CA ALA A 56 7.44 12.98 -7.53
C ALA A 56 8.15 11.66 -7.83
N LYS A 57 7.73 10.61 -7.12
CA LYS A 57 8.22 9.24 -7.28
C LYS A 57 7.14 8.35 -7.85
N VAL A 58 7.50 7.53 -8.84
CA VAL A 58 6.59 6.56 -9.47
C VAL A 58 6.93 5.17 -8.97
N ILE A 59 5.95 4.49 -8.41
CA ILE A 59 6.00 3.09 -8.00
C ILE A 59 5.19 2.26 -8.98
N LEU A 60 5.83 1.30 -9.64
CA LEU A 60 5.12 0.38 -10.52
C LEU A 60 4.66 -0.87 -9.76
N ILE A 61 3.46 -1.32 -10.06
CA ILE A 61 2.92 -2.59 -9.56
C ILE A 61 2.92 -3.57 -10.71
N TYR A 62 3.67 -4.66 -10.57
CA TYR A 62 3.71 -5.73 -11.55
C TYR A 62 3.03 -6.98 -11.02
N PRO A 63 1.97 -7.48 -11.67
CA PRO A 63 1.51 -8.84 -11.44
C PRO A 63 2.58 -9.84 -11.90
N ILE A 64 2.87 -10.86 -11.10
CA ILE A 64 3.83 -11.92 -11.51
C ILE A 64 3.41 -12.68 -12.78
N SER A 65 2.14 -12.66 -13.16
CA SER A 65 1.71 -13.25 -14.44
C SER A 65 2.19 -12.47 -15.66
N LEU A 66 2.71 -11.24 -15.50
CA LEU A 66 2.97 -10.35 -16.62
C LEU A 66 3.94 -10.93 -17.65
N PHE A 67 4.98 -11.66 -17.23
CA PHE A 67 5.97 -12.26 -18.14
C PHE A 67 5.45 -13.56 -18.80
N LEU A 68 4.32 -14.09 -18.33
CA LEU A 68 3.65 -15.25 -18.90
C LEU A 68 2.71 -14.82 -20.03
N ASN A 69 3.29 -14.15 -21.03
CA ASN A 69 2.60 -13.61 -22.19
C ASN A 69 3.33 -14.01 -23.49
N LYS A 70 2.76 -14.96 -24.26
CA LYS A 70 3.34 -15.42 -25.55
C LYS A 70 3.58 -14.32 -26.58
N ILE A 71 2.84 -13.21 -26.49
CA ILE A 71 2.95 -12.10 -27.44
C ILE A 71 4.11 -11.18 -27.05
N ALA A 72 4.56 -11.20 -25.79
CA ALA A 72 5.55 -10.25 -25.27
C ALA A 72 6.90 -10.25 -26.03
N PRO A 73 7.47 -11.41 -26.45
CA PRO A 73 8.68 -11.41 -27.27
C PRO A 73 8.53 -10.73 -28.65
N GLN A 74 7.31 -10.61 -29.15
CA GLN A 74 6.99 -9.96 -30.44
C GLN A 74 6.76 -8.45 -30.29
N ILE A 75 6.83 -7.91 -29.07
CA ILE A 75 6.61 -6.47 -28.85
C ILE A 75 7.78 -5.68 -29.48
N GLU A 76 7.43 -4.59 -30.14
CA GLU A 76 8.37 -3.64 -30.73
C GLU A 76 8.99 -2.75 -29.64
N ASN A 77 10.16 -2.17 -29.91
CA ASN A 77 10.82 -1.19 -29.02
C ASN A 77 11.20 -1.72 -27.63
N ILE A 78 11.41 -3.04 -27.50
CA ILE A 78 12.08 -3.65 -26.35
C ILE A 78 13.43 -4.25 -26.77
N SER A 79 14.39 -4.25 -25.84
CA SER A 79 15.73 -4.77 -26.10
C SER A 79 15.74 -6.27 -26.35
N GLU A 80 16.74 -6.75 -27.10
CA GLU A 80 16.88 -8.18 -27.39
C GLU A 80 17.18 -9.00 -26.12
N ASP A 81 17.94 -8.45 -25.17
CA ASP A 81 18.17 -9.08 -23.86
C ASP A 81 16.86 -9.26 -23.07
N PHE A 82 15.97 -8.26 -23.12
CA PHE A 82 14.68 -8.35 -22.46
C PHE A 82 13.76 -9.39 -23.13
N LYS A 83 13.76 -9.44 -24.47
CA LYS A 83 13.07 -10.51 -25.22
C LYS A 83 13.57 -11.89 -24.83
N GLN A 84 14.88 -12.09 -24.79
CA GLN A 84 15.49 -13.36 -24.38
C GLN A 84 15.14 -13.72 -22.94
N THR A 85 15.08 -12.73 -22.04
CA THR A 85 14.64 -12.92 -20.66
C THR A 85 13.20 -13.45 -20.61
N ILE A 86 12.27 -12.84 -21.36
CA ILE A 86 10.87 -13.29 -21.44
C ILE A 86 10.79 -14.70 -22.07
N GLU A 87 11.50 -14.92 -23.18
CA GLU A 87 11.52 -16.22 -23.85
C GLU A 87 12.07 -17.33 -22.94
N GLY A 88 13.08 -17.03 -22.11
CA GLY A 88 13.61 -17.92 -21.10
C GLY A 88 12.52 -18.36 -20.12
N VAL A 89 11.77 -17.41 -19.55
CA VAL A 89 10.64 -17.70 -18.63
C VAL A 89 9.56 -18.54 -19.32
N LEU A 90 9.27 -18.28 -20.60
CA LEU A 90 8.23 -18.99 -21.34
C LEU A 90 8.66 -20.41 -21.75
N LYS A 91 9.90 -20.62 -22.20
CA LYS A 91 10.34 -21.86 -22.87
C LYS A 91 11.20 -22.77 -21.98
N ASN A 92 11.86 -22.24 -20.95
CA ASN A 92 12.79 -22.99 -20.10
C ASN A 92 12.21 -23.16 -18.69
N GLU A 93 11.97 -24.41 -18.30
CA GLU A 93 11.38 -24.76 -17.00
C GLU A 93 12.23 -24.28 -15.80
N ASN A 94 13.56 -24.33 -15.91
CA ASN A 94 14.45 -23.88 -14.84
C ASN A 94 14.38 -22.35 -14.68
N GLU A 95 14.37 -21.61 -15.79
CA GLU A 95 14.22 -20.14 -15.76
C GLU A 95 12.86 -19.74 -15.23
N ARG A 96 11.80 -20.44 -15.63
CA ARG A 96 10.45 -20.26 -15.10
C ARG A 96 10.40 -20.50 -13.59
N PHE A 97 11.03 -21.57 -13.10
CA PHE A 97 11.11 -21.86 -11.67
C PHE A 97 11.84 -20.75 -10.90
N ASN A 98 12.97 -20.26 -11.44
CA ASN A 98 13.74 -19.16 -10.86
C ASN A 98 12.90 -17.87 -10.80
N TYR A 99 12.20 -17.54 -11.88
CA TYR A 99 11.30 -16.40 -11.97
C TYR A 99 10.20 -16.46 -10.92
N LEU A 100 9.50 -17.59 -10.79
CA LEU A 100 8.39 -17.74 -9.85
C LEU A 100 8.85 -17.77 -8.39
N SER A 101 10.11 -18.12 -8.13
CA SER A 101 10.72 -18.09 -6.80
C SER A 101 11.19 -16.68 -6.42
N ASN A 102 11.77 -15.95 -7.37
CA ASN A 102 12.24 -14.58 -7.17
C ASN A 102 12.06 -13.75 -8.45
N PRO A 103 10.94 -13.05 -8.62
CA PRO A 103 10.62 -12.34 -9.85
C PRO A 103 11.33 -10.98 -9.96
N TYR A 104 11.85 -10.43 -8.85
CA TYR A 104 12.43 -9.09 -8.81
C TYR A 104 13.59 -8.86 -9.80
N PRO A 105 14.58 -9.77 -9.95
CA PRO A 105 15.64 -9.62 -10.94
C PRO A 105 15.13 -9.53 -12.39
N TYR A 106 14.00 -10.18 -12.69
CA TYR A 106 13.39 -10.16 -14.02
C TYR A 106 12.65 -8.84 -14.27
N PHE A 107 11.87 -8.37 -13.30
CA PHE A 107 11.18 -7.07 -13.40
C PHE A 107 12.11 -5.87 -13.30
N ALA A 108 13.29 -6.01 -12.69
CA ALA A 108 14.32 -4.97 -12.70
C ALA A 108 14.83 -4.66 -14.11
N LYS A 109 14.78 -5.64 -15.03
CA LYS A 109 15.11 -5.45 -16.45
C LYS A 109 13.95 -4.91 -17.30
N HIS A 110 12.76 -4.73 -16.72
CA HIS A 110 11.61 -4.24 -17.46
C HIS A 110 11.83 -2.78 -17.86
N PRO A 111 11.58 -2.37 -19.12
CA PRO A 111 11.91 -1.00 -19.57
C PRO A 111 11.24 0.10 -18.73
N HIS A 112 9.99 -0.11 -18.28
CA HIS A 112 9.34 0.86 -17.37
C HIS A 112 10.00 0.91 -15.98
N SER A 113 10.64 -0.17 -15.52
CA SER A 113 11.36 -0.17 -14.23
C SER A 113 12.63 0.68 -14.26
N GLU A 114 13.24 0.87 -15.42
CA GLU A 114 14.41 1.74 -15.58
C GLU A 114 14.06 3.23 -15.36
N GLU A 115 12.82 3.62 -15.69
CA GLU A 115 12.32 5.01 -15.55
C GLU A 115 11.61 5.26 -14.21
N ALA A 116 11.02 4.21 -13.62
CA ALA A 116 10.35 4.27 -12.33
C ALA A 116 11.33 4.52 -11.17
N TYR A 117 10.81 5.04 -10.05
CA TYR A 117 11.63 5.18 -8.84
C TYR A 117 11.87 3.81 -8.19
N ASP A 118 10.83 2.98 -8.16
CA ASP A 118 10.85 1.63 -7.59
C ASP A 118 9.65 0.84 -8.11
N PHE A 119 9.58 -0.45 -7.79
CA PHE A 119 8.43 -1.30 -8.13
C PHE A 119 8.15 -2.35 -7.06
N ILE A 120 6.94 -2.88 -7.09
CA ILE A 120 6.56 -4.08 -6.33
C ILE A 120 6.08 -5.15 -7.30
N VAL A 121 6.36 -6.41 -6.95
CA VAL A 121 5.78 -7.56 -7.63
C VAL A 121 4.69 -8.13 -6.74
N ILE A 122 3.49 -8.27 -7.27
CA ILE A 122 2.34 -8.82 -6.56
C ILE A 122 1.90 -10.15 -7.16
N HIS A 123 1.16 -10.93 -6.38
CA HIS A 123 0.57 -12.19 -6.87
C HIS A 123 -0.42 -11.95 -8.02
N SER A 124 -0.79 -13.04 -8.69
CA SER A 124 -1.74 -13.00 -9.80
C SER A 124 -2.96 -13.90 -9.55
N ILE A 125 -4.00 -13.71 -10.36
CA ILE A 125 -5.24 -14.47 -10.29
C ILE A 125 -5.49 -15.10 -11.65
N GLY A 126 -5.75 -16.41 -11.67
CA GLY A 126 -6.10 -17.15 -12.87
C GLY A 126 -4.97 -18.00 -13.43
N GLU A 127 -5.13 -18.45 -14.67
CA GLU A 127 -4.20 -19.34 -15.36
C GLU A 127 -3.52 -18.62 -16.53
N TYR A 128 -2.19 -18.69 -16.59
CA TYR A 128 -1.38 -18.10 -17.65
C TYR A 128 -0.30 -19.10 -18.05
N GLU A 129 -0.21 -19.45 -19.34
CA GLU A 129 0.84 -20.36 -19.84
C GLU A 129 0.91 -21.70 -19.07
N ASP A 130 -0.27 -22.26 -18.76
CA ASP A 130 -0.47 -23.49 -17.98
C ASP A 130 -0.01 -23.37 -16.50
N ILE A 131 0.21 -22.15 -16.00
CA ILE A 131 0.55 -21.84 -14.62
C ILE A 131 -0.66 -21.25 -13.91
N ASN A 132 -1.10 -21.92 -12.86
CA ASN A 132 -2.24 -21.51 -12.05
C ASN A 132 -1.79 -20.65 -10.86
N PHE A 133 -2.36 -19.45 -10.76
CA PHE A 133 -2.19 -18.57 -9.61
C PHE A 133 -3.47 -18.52 -8.77
N SER A 134 -3.32 -18.71 -7.46
CA SER A 134 -4.44 -18.88 -6.53
C SER A 134 -4.71 -17.67 -5.64
N ALA A 135 -4.18 -16.48 -5.99
CA ALA A 135 -4.39 -15.30 -5.17
C ALA A 135 -5.86 -14.88 -5.15
N THR A 136 -6.27 -14.23 -4.08
CA THR A 136 -7.57 -13.59 -3.96
C THR A 136 -7.44 -12.08 -4.14
N LEU A 137 -8.51 -11.41 -4.57
CA LEU A 137 -8.53 -9.94 -4.64
C LEU A 137 -8.18 -9.31 -3.27
N GLU A 138 -8.66 -9.90 -2.18
CA GLU A 138 -8.39 -9.46 -0.83
C GLU A 138 -6.90 -9.49 -0.46
N GLU A 139 -6.16 -10.50 -0.95
CA GLU A 139 -4.71 -10.59 -0.76
C GLU A 139 -3.95 -9.56 -1.59
N LEU A 140 -4.38 -9.31 -2.84
CA LEU A 140 -3.81 -8.24 -3.66
C LEU A 140 -3.99 -6.86 -3.03
N ILE A 141 -5.18 -6.60 -2.46
CA ILE A 141 -5.45 -5.37 -1.71
C ILE A 141 -4.49 -5.25 -0.52
N LEU A 142 -4.31 -6.34 0.24
CA LEU A 142 -3.42 -6.35 1.39
C LEU A 142 -1.96 -6.11 1.00
N GLU A 143 -1.48 -6.75 -0.08
CA GLU A 143 -0.14 -6.58 -0.66
C GLU A 143 0.18 -5.11 -0.98
N ILE A 144 -0.70 -4.46 -1.73
CA ILE A 144 -0.52 -3.06 -2.13
C ILE A 144 -0.63 -2.16 -0.89
N PHE A 145 -1.58 -2.43 0.00
CA PHE A 145 -1.78 -1.64 1.23
C PHE A 145 -0.55 -1.69 2.14
N ILE A 146 0.04 -2.86 2.39
CA ILE A 146 1.21 -2.96 3.27
C ILE A 146 2.42 -2.23 2.68
N ASP A 147 2.58 -2.23 1.35
CA ASP A 147 3.64 -1.48 0.68
C ASP A 147 3.45 0.03 0.88
N MET A 148 2.23 0.55 0.68
CA MET A 148 1.90 1.95 0.92
C MET A 148 2.19 2.37 2.37
N VAL A 149 1.78 1.56 3.35
CA VAL A 149 2.06 1.83 4.78
C VAL A 149 3.56 1.87 5.05
N ARG A 150 4.30 0.86 4.56
CA ARG A 150 5.75 0.75 4.77
C ARG A 150 6.50 1.94 4.17
N ARG A 151 6.16 2.34 2.94
CA ARG A 151 6.75 3.50 2.28
C ARG A 151 6.45 4.79 3.04
N TYR A 152 5.20 4.99 3.46
CA TYR A 152 4.82 6.18 4.23
C TYR A 152 5.56 6.27 5.58
N GLN A 153 5.79 5.14 6.26
CA GLN A 153 6.56 5.13 7.51
C GLN A 153 8.04 5.47 7.31
N ASN A 154 8.63 5.01 6.20
CA ASN A 154 10.04 5.26 5.89
C ASN A 154 10.26 6.70 5.39
N GLU A 155 9.40 7.15 4.49
CA GLU A 155 9.51 8.45 3.83
C GLU A 155 8.10 9.03 3.64
N PRO A 156 7.60 9.83 4.60
CA PRO A 156 6.26 10.40 4.52
C PRO A 156 6.08 11.30 3.29
N PHE A 157 4.94 11.14 2.61
CA PHE A 157 4.51 11.93 1.46
C PHE A 157 3.21 12.68 1.77
N SER A 158 2.95 13.76 1.03
CA SER A 158 1.74 14.57 1.24
C SER A 158 0.66 14.34 0.20
N GLU A 159 1.02 13.84 -0.96
CA GLU A 159 0.09 13.52 -2.03
C GLU A 159 0.36 12.11 -2.56
N LEU A 160 -0.71 11.33 -2.70
CA LEU A 160 -0.71 10.01 -3.30
C LEU A 160 -1.62 10.01 -4.53
N TYR A 161 -1.08 9.57 -5.66
CA TYR A 161 -1.79 9.47 -6.92
C TYR A 161 -1.94 7.99 -7.30
N LEU A 162 -3.19 7.54 -7.43
CA LEU A 162 -3.54 6.19 -7.86
C LEU A 162 -3.87 6.24 -9.36
N ASP A 163 -2.88 5.95 -10.20
CA ASP A 163 -3.04 6.01 -11.65
C ASP A 163 -3.62 4.71 -12.20
N ILE A 164 -4.86 4.80 -12.66
CA ILE A 164 -5.65 3.69 -13.21
C ILE A 164 -5.68 3.70 -14.74
N SER A 165 -4.84 4.51 -15.38
CA SER A 165 -4.77 4.65 -16.85
C SER A 165 -4.38 3.37 -17.59
N SER A 166 -3.69 2.44 -16.92
CA SER A 166 -3.27 1.17 -17.52
C SER A 166 -4.41 0.17 -17.77
N GLY A 167 -5.67 0.55 -17.46
CA GLY A 167 -6.86 -0.14 -17.95
C GLY A 167 -7.77 -0.68 -16.85
N HIS A 168 -8.71 -1.54 -17.22
CA HIS A 168 -9.68 -2.14 -16.29
C HIS A 168 -9.33 -3.61 -16.07
N ASN A 169 -8.48 -3.86 -15.07
CA ASN A 169 -8.17 -5.21 -14.62
C ASN A 169 -8.38 -5.30 -13.10
N ILE A 170 -8.35 -6.54 -12.58
CA ILE A 170 -8.53 -6.80 -11.15
C ILE A 170 -7.51 -6.08 -10.27
N TYR A 171 -6.31 -5.81 -10.81
CA TYR A 171 -5.22 -5.11 -10.12
C TYR A 171 -5.50 -3.62 -9.91
N VAL A 172 -6.22 -2.98 -10.84
CA VAL A 172 -6.70 -1.60 -10.66
C VAL A 172 -7.74 -1.52 -9.55
N SER A 173 -8.67 -2.47 -9.48
CA SER A 173 -9.60 -2.56 -8.35
C SER A 173 -8.85 -2.77 -7.02
N ALA A 174 -7.83 -3.63 -7.01
CA ALA A 174 -6.99 -3.85 -5.85
C ALA A 174 -6.25 -2.57 -5.41
N LEU A 175 -5.68 -1.82 -6.36
CA LEU A 175 -5.00 -0.54 -6.11
C LEU A 175 -5.93 0.50 -5.49
N LEU A 176 -7.14 0.65 -6.04
CA LEU A 176 -8.13 1.61 -5.52
C LEU A 176 -8.57 1.26 -4.09
N GLU A 177 -8.88 -0.01 -3.84
CA GLU A 177 -9.30 -0.46 -2.50
C GLU A 177 -8.15 -0.41 -1.48
N ALA A 178 -6.92 -0.74 -1.90
CA ALA A 178 -5.73 -0.55 -1.07
C ALA A 178 -5.51 0.93 -0.72
N GLY A 179 -5.68 1.83 -1.70
CA GLY A 179 -5.61 3.27 -1.50
C GLY A 179 -6.69 3.80 -0.53
N ARG A 180 -7.93 3.30 -0.64
CA ARG A 180 -9.01 3.62 0.33
C ARG A 180 -8.68 3.13 1.74
N LEU A 181 -8.15 1.91 1.86
CA LEU A 181 -7.76 1.34 3.14
C LEU A 181 -6.58 2.12 3.76
N PHE A 182 -5.58 2.48 2.95
CA PHE A 182 -4.45 3.31 3.36
C PHE A 182 -4.89 4.70 3.83
N LEU A 183 -5.77 5.37 3.09
CA LEU A 183 -6.29 6.67 3.51
C LEU A 183 -7.10 6.57 4.81
N THR A 184 -7.87 5.48 4.98
CA THR A 184 -8.60 5.21 6.22
C THR A 184 -7.65 5.01 7.40
N PHE A 185 -6.62 4.18 7.22
CA PHE A 185 -5.53 3.95 8.17
C PHE A 185 -4.86 5.28 8.56
N TYR A 186 -4.48 6.09 7.57
CA TYR A 186 -3.85 7.40 7.79
C TYR A 186 -4.76 8.36 8.56
N LYS A 187 -6.02 8.52 8.14
CA LYS A 187 -6.98 9.43 8.79
C LYS A 187 -7.27 9.00 10.23
N LEU A 188 -7.33 7.69 10.51
CA LEU A 188 -7.46 7.17 11.86
C LEU A 188 -6.22 7.43 12.72
N GLN A 189 -5.05 7.75 12.18
CA GLN A 189 -3.91 8.16 13.01
C GLN A 189 -3.84 9.68 13.20
N ASN A 190 -4.52 10.43 12.34
CA ASN A 190 -4.32 11.87 12.18
C ASN A 190 -5.62 12.67 12.25
N TRP A 191 -6.70 12.14 12.84
CA TRP A 191 -8.03 12.77 12.80
C TRP A 191 -8.09 14.17 13.44
N ASN A 192 -7.18 14.51 14.35
CA ASN A 192 -7.12 15.81 15.03
C ASN A 192 -6.03 16.73 14.46
N SER A 193 -5.30 16.30 13.44
CA SER A 193 -4.16 17.06 12.91
C SER A 193 -4.63 18.33 12.19
N LYS A 194 -4.14 19.49 12.62
CA LYS A 194 -4.36 20.80 11.96
C LYS A 194 -3.39 21.06 10.80
N GLU A 195 -2.30 20.30 10.71
CA GLU A 195 -1.32 20.40 9.62
C GLU A 195 -1.81 19.70 8.36
N SER A 196 -1.41 20.23 7.19
CA SER A 196 -1.77 19.77 5.84
C SER A 196 -1.80 18.24 5.75
N GLY A 197 -3.02 17.69 5.61
CA GLY A 197 -3.24 16.26 5.56
C GLY A 197 -2.69 15.64 4.28
N LEU A 198 -2.57 14.31 4.29
CA LEU A 198 -2.36 13.51 3.08
C LEU A 198 -3.57 13.67 2.15
N ASP A 199 -3.30 14.10 0.92
CA ASP A 199 -4.27 14.07 -0.17
C ASP A 199 -4.06 12.83 -1.04
N VAL A 200 -5.17 12.19 -1.41
CA VAL A 200 -5.14 11.02 -2.29
C VAL A 200 -6.00 11.33 -3.50
N TYR A 201 -5.48 11.10 -4.69
CA TYR A 201 -6.12 11.37 -5.96
C TYR A 201 -6.21 10.09 -6.79
N ILE A 202 -7.32 9.90 -7.49
CA ILE A 202 -7.42 8.93 -8.57
C ILE A 202 -7.02 9.67 -9.86
N VAL A 203 -6.10 9.08 -10.60
CA VAL A 203 -5.62 9.61 -11.88
C VAL A 203 -6.02 8.65 -12.98
N PHE A 204 -6.51 9.18 -14.09
CA PHE A 204 -6.76 8.41 -15.30
C PHE A 204 -6.55 9.27 -16.53
N SER A 205 -6.12 8.66 -17.62
CA SER A 205 -6.08 9.29 -18.92
C SER A 205 -7.31 8.97 -19.73
N ASP A 206 -7.55 9.75 -20.79
CA ASP A 206 -8.47 9.35 -21.85
C ASP A 206 -8.10 7.93 -22.35
N PRO A 207 -9.09 7.09 -22.75
CA PRO A 207 -8.84 5.71 -23.17
C PRO A 207 -7.75 5.62 -24.23
N ILE A 208 -6.71 4.83 -23.97
CA ILE A 208 -5.57 4.65 -24.89
C ILE A 208 -5.93 3.57 -25.92
N LEU A 209 -6.61 4.00 -26.98
CA LEU A 209 -7.01 3.15 -28.11
C LEU A 209 -6.31 3.61 -29.39
N PRO A 210 -5.98 2.68 -30.32
CA PRO A 210 -5.53 3.06 -31.65
C PRO A 210 -6.53 3.99 -32.35
N PRO A 211 -6.07 4.96 -33.16
CA PRO A 211 -4.67 5.26 -33.46
C PRO A 211 -3.97 6.05 -32.32
N TYR A 212 -2.67 5.80 -32.12
CA TYR A 212 -1.88 6.30 -30.98
C TYR A 212 -1.25 7.69 -31.20
N ASP A 213 -1.53 8.33 -32.33
CA ASP A 213 -1.01 9.64 -32.75
C ASP A 213 -1.74 10.84 -32.13
N ARG A 214 -2.86 10.58 -31.43
CA ARG A 214 -3.63 11.59 -30.70
C ARG A 214 -3.00 11.94 -29.35
N ILE A 215 -3.45 13.07 -28.80
CA ILE A 215 -3.08 13.52 -27.45
C ILE A 215 -4.11 12.94 -26.47
N PHE A 216 -3.64 12.31 -25.39
CA PHE A 216 -4.46 11.72 -24.34
C PHE A 216 -4.42 12.60 -23.10
N LYS A 217 -5.56 13.18 -22.70
CA LYS A 217 -5.60 14.05 -21.53
C LYS A 217 -5.51 13.25 -20.24
N ILE A 218 -4.68 13.69 -19.28
CA ILE A 218 -4.62 13.13 -17.93
C ILE A 218 -5.52 13.93 -17.00
N HIS A 219 -6.45 13.24 -16.36
CA HIS A 219 -7.37 13.75 -15.34
C HIS A 219 -6.84 13.37 -13.96
N LYS A 220 -6.41 14.36 -13.16
CA LYS A 220 -5.78 14.15 -11.84
C LYS A 220 -6.48 14.84 -10.67
N GLU A 221 -7.62 15.48 -10.93
CA GLU A 221 -8.34 16.31 -9.97
C GLU A 221 -9.33 15.51 -9.11
N PHE A 222 -9.48 14.21 -9.38
CA PHE A 222 -10.43 13.36 -8.66
C PHE A 222 -9.88 12.99 -7.28
N ARG A 223 -10.22 13.78 -6.26
CA ARG A 223 -9.82 13.50 -4.88
C ARG A 223 -10.59 12.30 -4.32
N LEU A 224 -9.86 11.32 -3.79
CA LEU A 224 -10.41 10.17 -3.10
C LEU A 224 -10.86 10.56 -1.70
N GLU A 225 -12.17 10.50 -1.46
CA GLU A 225 -12.74 10.71 -0.13
C GLU A 225 -13.13 9.39 0.54
N VAL A 226 -12.73 9.24 1.79
CA VAL A 226 -13.19 8.18 2.69
C VAL A 226 -13.78 8.78 3.95
N LYS A 227 -14.95 8.27 4.34
CA LYS A 227 -15.58 8.54 5.64
C LYS A 227 -14.97 7.58 6.65
N THR A 228 -14.25 8.12 7.63
CA THR A 228 -13.74 7.32 8.74
C THR A 228 -14.77 7.25 9.86
N PHE A 229 -15.10 6.05 10.31
CA PHE A 229 -15.92 5.84 11.50
C PHE A 229 -15.01 5.66 12.72
N PHE A 230 -15.31 6.36 13.80
CA PHE A 230 -14.59 6.20 15.07
C PHE A 230 -15.19 5.03 15.87
N SER A 231 -15.17 3.83 15.29
CA SER A 231 -15.62 2.60 15.92
C SER A 231 -14.47 1.61 16.00
N PHE A 232 -14.24 1.05 17.18
CA PHE A 232 -13.22 0.01 17.33
C PHE A 232 -13.61 -1.25 16.52
N PRO A 233 -12.77 -1.72 15.57
CA PRO A 233 -13.16 -2.73 14.58
C PRO A 233 -13.55 -4.11 15.10
N GLU A 234 -13.10 -4.49 16.30
CA GLU A 234 -13.33 -5.82 16.88
C GLU A 234 -13.74 -5.69 18.35
N LYS A 235 -14.61 -6.58 18.84
CA LYS A 235 -15.00 -6.57 20.25
C LYS A 235 -14.09 -7.48 21.07
N PRO A 236 -13.86 -7.16 22.35
CA PRO A 236 -13.13 -8.05 23.23
C PRO A 236 -13.87 -9.38 23.37
N SER A 237 -13.10 -10.47 23.39
CA SER A 237 -13.58 -11.83 23.62
C SER A 237 -13.65 -12.20 25.10
N GLN A 238 -13.01 -11.40 25.98
CA GLN A 238 -12.96 -11.59 27.42
C GLN A 238 -13.01 -10.23 28.12
N ASP A 239 -13.49 -10.21 29.37
CA ASP A 239 -13.63 -8.97 30.15
C ASP A 239 -12.32 -8.49 30.78
N LYS A 240 -11.34 -9.39 30.95
CA LYS A 240 -10.03 -9.05 31.53
C LYS A 240 -9.13 -8.39 30.50
N LEU A 241 -8.58 -7.23 30.84
CA LEU A 241 -7.73 -6.43 29.96
C LEU A 241 -6.55 -7.24 29.40
N GLU A 242 -5.92 -8.07 30.22
CA GLU A 242 -4.71 -8.81 29.84
C GLU A 242 -4.96 -9.82 28.71
N ASN A 243 -6.20 -10.27 28.50
CA ASN A 243 -6.54 -11.32 27.53
C ASN A 243 -7.73 -10.97 26.63
N ALA A 244 -8.17 -9.70 26.62
CA ALA A 244 -9.39 -9.28 25.96
C ALA A 244 -9.40 -9.65 24.46
N PHE A 245 -8.26 -9.56 23.77
CA PHE A 245 -8.11 -9.89 22.34
C PHE A 245 -7.28 -11.16 22.09
N SER A 246 -7.21 -12.06 23.07
CA SER A 246 -6.38 -13.26 22.98
C SER A 246 -6.84 -14.21 21.86
N LYS A 247 -8.16 -14.35 21.69
CA LYS A 247 -8.75 -15.11 20.58
C LYS A 247 -8.45 -14.47 19.22
N PHE A 248 -8.70 -13.16 19.08
CA PHE A 248 -8.42 -12.44 17.84
C PHE A 248 -6.95 -12.52 17.42
N SER A 249 -6.04 -12.30 18.37
CA SER A 249 -4.58 -12.37 18.12
C SER A 249 -4.14 -13.79 17.74
N LYS A 250 -4.77 -14.81 18.33
CA LYS A 250 -4.56 -16.21 17.94
C LYS A 250 -5.07 -16.50 16.53
N ASP A 251 -6.22 -15.97 16.15
CA ASP A 251 -6.80 -16.18 14.82
C ASP A 251 -6.00 -15.44 13.72
N LEU A 252 -5.45 -14.26 14.05
CA LEU A 252 -4.61 -13.45 13.17
C LEU A 252 -3.25 -14.11 12.89
N ILE A 253 -2.58 -14.57 13.94
CA ILE A 253 -1.21 -15.10 13.85
C ILE A 253 -1.19 -16.62 13.65
N GLY A 254 -2.18 -17.35 14.14
CA GLY A 254 -2.17 -18.80 14.21
C GLY A 254 -1.41 -19.36 15.42
N ASN A 255 -1.12 -20.66 15.39
CA ASN A 255 -0.56 -21.42 16.52
C ASN A 255 0.97 -21.62 16.45
N VAL A 256 1.69 -20.79 15.70
CA VAL A 256 3.14 -20.90 15.54
C VAL A 256 3.85 -20.51 16.84
N ILE A 257 4.70 -21.40 17.38
CA ILE A 257 5.38 -21.22 18.67
C ILE A 257 6.29 -19.99 18.66
N GLU A 258 7.04 -19.81 17.58
CA GLU A 258 7.98 -18.69 17.38
C GLU A 258 7.28 -17.33 17.40
N LEU A 259 6.00 -17.27 17.01
CA LEU A 259 5.21 -16.04 16.96
C LEU A 259 4.41 -15.77 18.25
N ARG A 260 4.62 -16.57 19.31
CA ARG A 260 4.00 -16.34 20.63
C ARG A 260 4.28 -14.95 21.21
N PRO A 261 5.51 -14.40 21.14
CA PRO A 261 5.80 -13.05 21.64
C PRO A 261 4.97 -11.99 20.91
N LEU A 262 4.95 -12.04 19.58
CA LEU A 262 4.16 -11.12 18.75
C LEU A 262 2.66 -11.23 19.07
N LYS A 263 2.15 -12.45 19.30
CA LYS A 263 0.76 -12.66 19.71
C LYS A 263 0.42 -11.97 21.03
N ARG A 264 1.31 -12.06 22.01
CA ARG A 264 1.12 -11.44 23.32
C ARG A 264 1.16 -9.91 23.19
N GLN A 265 2.14 -9.38 22.46
CA GLN A 265 2.29 -7.96 22.19
C GLN A 265 1.07 -7.38 21.48
N LEU A 266 0.60 -8.00 20.39
CA LEU A 266 -0.59 -7.53 19.67
C LEU A 266 -1.85 -7.59 20.53
N ASN A 267 -2.05 -8.66 21.31
CA ASN A 267 -3.16 -8.72 22.27
C ASN A 267 -3.10 -7.57 23.27
N GLU A 268 -1.93 -7.27 23.83
CA GLU A 268 -1.75 -6.16 24.77
C GLU A 268 -2.08 -4.81 24.12
N LEU A 269 -1.58 -4.56 22.90
CA LEU A 269 -1.85 -3.34 22.15
C LEU A 269 -3.33 -3.19 21.80
N PHE A 270 -3.99 -4.25 21.35
CA PHE A 270 -5.43 -4.23 21.04
C PHE A 270 -6.25 -3.99 22.30
N SER A 271 -5.90 -4.65 23.41
CA SER A 271 -6.55 -4.47 24.71
C SER A 271 -6.44 -3.04 25.22
N HIS A 272 -5.23 -2.46 25.25
CA HIS A 272 -5.04 -1.08 25.67
C HIS A 272 -5.71 -0.10 24.72
N GLY A 273 -5.59 -0.30 23.40
CA GLY A 273 -6.28 0.50 22.39
C GLY A 273 -7.78 0.53 22.61
N TYR A 274 -8.40 -0.63 22.86
CA TYR A 274 -9.83 -0.74 23.15
C TYR A 274 -10.20 -0.08 24.49
N PHE A 275 -9.35 -0.22 25.51
CA PHE A 275 -9.56 0.40 26.81
C PHE A 275 -9.58 1.93 26.74
N PHE A 276 -8.60 2.53 26.07
CA PHE A 276 -8.55 3.97 25.83
C PHE A 276 -9.72 4.45 24.96
N TYR A 277 -10.02 3.72 23.88
CA TYR A 277 -11.20 4.00 23.05
C TYR A 277 -12.49 3.96 23.87
N SER A 278 -12.66 2.95 24.71
CA SER A 278 -13.84 2.78 25.55
C SER A 278 -13.95 3.88 26.60
N ALA A 279 -12.82 4.31 27.19
CA ALA A 279 -12.80 5.43 28.13
C ALA A 279 -13.27 6.72 27.47
N ILE A 280 -12.84 7.00 26.23
CA ILE A 280 -13.31 8.16 25.46
C ILE A 280 -14.79 8.02 25.12
N LYS A 281 -15.20 6.87 24.57
CA LYS A 281 -16.58 6.60 24.15
C LYS A 281 -17.58 6.74 25.29
N ASN A 282 -17.20 6.35 26.51
CA ASN A 282 -18.07 6.37 27.68
C ASN A 282 -17.85 7.58 28.59
N ASN A 283 -17.11 8.60 28.15
CA ASN A 283 -16.82 9.81 28.95
C ASN A 283 -16.21 9.49 30.32
N CYS A 284 -15.22 8.60 30.37
CA CYS A 284 -14.45 8.25 31.57
C CYS A 284 -13.04 8.88 31.54
N PRO A 285 -12.90 10.22 31.57
CA PRO A 285 -11.62 10.90 31.31
C PRO A 285 -10.55 10.60 32.35
N LEU A 286 -10.92 10.22 33.59
CA LEU A 286 -9.95 9.89 34.64
C LEU A 286 -9.00 8.75 34.23
N VAL A 287 -9.49 7.81 33.41
CA VAL A 287 -8.68 6.73 32.85
C VAL A 287 -7.48 7.28 32.08
N LEU A 288 -7.69 8.34 31.30
CA LEU A 288 -6.66 8.97 30.45
C LEU A 288 -5.52 9.62 31.26
N TYR A 289 -5.78 9.96 32.54
CA TYR A 289 -4.81 10.56 33.45
C TYR A 289 -4.18 9.57 34.44
N THR A 290 -4.63 8.31 34.43
CA THR A 290 -4.20 7.29 35.41
C THR A 290 -3.41 6.16 34.76
N TRP A 291 -3.59 5.93 33.45
CA TRP A 291 -2.91 4.89 32.68
C TRP A 291 -1.87 5.47 31.72
N GLU A 292 -0.80 4.71 31.49
CA GLU A 292 0.22 5.04 30.49
C GLU A 292 -0.22 4.54 29.12
N TYR A 293 0.14 5.28 28.08
CA TYR A 293 -0.04 4.84 26.71
C TYR A 293 1.31 4.44 26.09
N GLN A 294 1.27 3.51 25.14
CA GLN A 294 2.45 2.79 24.65
C GLN A 294 2.83 3.17 23.21
N GLU A 295 3.17 4.44 22.94
CA GLU A 295 3.39 4.94 21.56
C GLU A 295 4.42 4.12 20.76
N GLU A 296 5.62 3.93 21.32
CA GLU A 296 6.71 3.18 20.67
C GLU A 296 6.33 1.70 20.43
N GLU A 297 5.51 1.12 21.29
CA GLU A 297 5.02 -0.25 21.13
C GLU A 297 3.97 -0.33 20.02
N ILE A 298 3.16 0.72 19.81
CA ILE A 298 2.20 0.76 18.70
C ILE A 298 2.93 0.77 17.36
N ASP A 299 3.96 1.61 17.22
CA ASP A 299 4.77 1.67 16.00
C ASP A 299 5.52 0.36 15.75
N ARG A 300 6.08 -0.24 16.80
CA ARG A 300 6.64 -1.60 16.72
C ARG A 300 5.60 -2.63 16.29
N GLY A 301 4.40 -2.61 16.89
CA GLY A 301 3.32 -3.53 16.55
C GLY A 301 2.85 -3.40 15.09
N ILE A 302 2.81 -2.18 14.54
CA ILE A 302 2.52 -1.97 13.11
C ILE A 302 3.64 -2.57 12.26
N ASN A 303 4.91 -2.29 12.58
CA ASN A 303 6.06 -2.80 11.83
C ASN A 303 6.16 -4.32 11.88
N ASP A 304 5.92 -4.93 13.05
CA ASP A 304 5.92 -6.37 13.22
C ASP A 304 4.78 -7.03 12.43
N LEU A 305 3.62 -6.39 12.38
CA LEU A 305 2.50 -6.84 11.55
C LEU A 305 2.83 -6.74 10.05
N LEU A 306 3.44 -5.63 9.60
CA LEU A 306 3.91 -5.49 8.21
C LEU A 306 4.91 -6.58 7.85
N ASN A 307 5.90 -6.83 8.71
CA ASN A 307 6.90 -7.87 8.51
C ASN A 307 6.27 -9.26 8.47
N LEU A 308 5.28 -9.53 9.33
CA LEU A 308 4.55 -10.81 9.32
C LEU A 308 3.81 -11.03 8.00
N VAL A 309 3.10 -10.01 7.50
CA VAL A 309 2.37 -10.11 6.23
C VAL A 309 3.37 -10.28 5.09
N TYR A 310 4.42 -9.46 5.04
CA TYR A 310 5.49 -9.55 4.03
C TYR A 310 6.13 -10.94 3.99
N GLN A 311 6.55 -11.48 5.14
CA GLN A 311 7.15 -12.81 5.23
C GLN A 311 6.20 -13.95 4.84
N ARG A 312 4.88 -13.75 4.93
CA ARG A 312 3.92 -14.78 4.53
C ARG A 312 3.62 -14.74 3.04
N LEU A 313 3.44 -13.54 2.49
CA LEU A 313 3.12 -13.33 1.08
C LEU A 313 4.29 -13.74 0.19
N TYR A 314 5.49 -13.24 0.47
CA TYR A 314 6.63 -13.40 -0.45
C TYR A 314 7.43 -14.69 -0.24
N LYS A 315 6.78 -15.75 0.27
CA LYS A 315 7.37 -17.11 0.34
C LYS A 315 7.24 -17.87 -0.97
N ASP A 316 6.14 -17.65 -1.69
CA ASP A 316 5.78 -18.33 -2.92
C ASP A 316 4.88 -17.38 -3.69
N TYR A 317 5.20 -17.06 -4.95
CA TYR A 317 4.39 -16.15 -5.75
C TYR A 317 3.31 -16.85 -6.59
N GLN A 318 3.32 -18.18 -6.69
CA GLN A 318 2.26 -18.94 -7.33
C GLN A 318 1.09 -19.17 -6.38
N LYS A 319 1.40 -19.49 -5.11
CA LYS A 319 0.41 -19.78 -4.08
C LYS A 319 0.45 -18.75 -2.98
N THR A 320 -0.68 -18.10 -2.75
CA THR A 320 -0.82 -17.22 -1.61
C THR A 320 -0.99 -18.03 -0.31
N PRO A 321 -0.55 -17.47 0.83
CA PRO A 321 -0.65 -18.14 2.14
C PRO A 321 -2.08 -18.19 2.72
N GLY A 322 -3.10 -17.68 1.99
CA GLY A 322 -4.49 -17.68 2.44
C GLY A 322 -4.72 -16.73 3.62
N LEU A 323 -4.20 -15.51 3.54
CA LEU A 323 -4.34 -14.55 4.65
C LEU A 323 -5.81 -14.12 4.80
N LYS A 324 -6.31 -14.20 6.04
CA LYS A 324 -7.66 -13.71 6.37
C LYS A 324 -7.66 -12.18 6.37
N PHE A 325 -7.98 -11.59 5.23
CA PHE A 325 -7.96 -10.14 5.01
C PHE A 325 -8.69 -9.35 6.09
N ASP A 326 -9.91 -9.77 6.48
CA ASP A 326 -10.67 -9.06 7.51
C ASP A 326 -9.90 -8.95 8.84
N LEU A 327 -9.16 -9.99 9.24
CA LEU A 327 -8.37 -9.97 10.47
C LEU A 327 -7.21 -8.97 10.36
N PHE A 328 -6.45 -8.99 9.26
CA PHE A 328 -5.34 -8.06 9.06
C PHE A 328 -5.84 -6.62 8.94
N ARG A 329 -6.90 -6.38 8.16
CA ARG A 329 -7.57 -5.09 8.05
C ARG A 329 -7.94 -4.56 9.44
N LYS A 330 -8.69 -5.33 10.23
CA LYS A 330 -9.09 -4.93 11.60
C LYS A 330 -7.88 -4.65 12.49
N ALA A 331 -6.85 -5.48 12.44
CA ALA A 331 -5.62 -5.29 13.22
C ALA A 331 -4.95 -3.93 12.93
N PHE A 332 -4.73 -3.60 11.65
CA PHE A 332 -4.16 -2.31 11.26
C PHE A 332 -5.04 -1.12 11.66
N LEU A 333 -6.36 -1.24 11.53
CA LEU A 333 -7.29 -0.17 11.93
C LEU A 333 -7.35 0.00 13.45
N MET A 334 -7.29 -1.08 14.24
CA MET A 334 -7.23 -1.01 15.71
C MET A 334 -5.95 -0.30 16.18
N LEU A 335 -4.79 -0.66 15.61
CA LEU A 335 -3.52 0.03 15.92
C LEU A 335 -3.55 1.49 15.49
N SER A 336 -4.16 1.80 14.35
CA SER A 336 -4.32 3.17 13.87
C SER A 336 -5.16 4.02 14.80
N ILE A 337 -6.30 3.48 15.24
CA ILE A 337 -7.15 4.15 16.24
C ILE A 337 -6.34 4.41 17.50
N TYR A 338 -5.64 3.39 18.01
CA TYR A 338 -4.87 3.57 19.24
C TYR A 338 -3.79 4.65 19.08
N LYS A 339 -3.04 4.62 17.97
CA LYS A 339 -2.04 5.64 17.64
C LYS A 339 -2.63 7.04 17.56
N GLY A 340 -3.79 7.18 16.90
CA GLY A 340 -4.49 8.46 16.84
C GLY A 340 -4.92 8.96 18.22
N ILE A 341 -5.40 8.07 19.11
CA ILE A 341 -5.77 8.45 20.49
C ILE A 341 -4.54 9.03 21.17
N VAL A 342 -3.43 8.30 21.13
CA VAL A 342 -2.16 8.71 21.74
C VAL A 342 -1.69 10.05 21.20
N LYS A 343 -1.77 10.26 19.87
CA LYS A 343 -1.40 11.54 19.24
C LYS A 343 -2.21 12.70 19.80
N VAL A 344 -3.53 12.53 19.95
CA VAL A 344 -4.41 13.55 20.55
C VAL A 344 -4.07 13.80 22.01
N LEU A 345 -3.90 12.75 22.81
CA LEU A 345 -3.54 12.90 24.22
C LEU A 345 -2.24 13.69 24.39
N LYS A 346 -1.22 13.41 23.56
CA LYS A 346 0.06 14.13 23.55
C LYS A 346 -0.11 15.60 23.15
N GLU A 347 -0.88 15.87 22.10
CA GLU A 347 -1.16 17.25 21.64
C GLU A 347 -1.78 18.11 22.74
N TYR A 348 -2.73 17.54 23.49
CA TYR A 348 -3.39 18.20 24.62
C TYR A 348 -2.64 18.04 25.96
N LYS A 349 -1.43 17.48 25.96
CA LYS A 349 -0.60 17.28 27.15
C LYS A 349 -1.29 16.48 28.27
N ILE A 350 -2.08 15.48 27.88
CA ILE A 350 -2.73 14.55 28.80
C ILE A 350 -1.76 13.40 29.05
N PHE A 351 -1.23 13.33 30.28
CA PHE A 351 -0.29 12.30 30.72
C PHE A 351 -0.77 11.69 32.03
N LYS A 352 -0.29 10.47 32.31
CA LYS A 352 -0.44 9.88 33.63
C LYS A 352 0.13 10.80 34.70
N LYS A 353 -0.69 11.16 35.69
CA LYS A 353 -0.23 11.96 36.83
C LYS A 353 0.75 11.12 37.66
N LYS A 354 1.94 11.66 37.92
CA LYS A 354 2.83 11.11 38.95
C LYS A 354 2.06 11.17 40.27
N ARG A 355 2.03 10.05 41.02
CA ARG A 355 1.50 10.08 42.38
C ARG A 355 2.36 11.07 43.17
N SER A 356 1.74 12.13 43.68
CA SER A 356 2.34 12.94 44.75
C SER A 356 2.51 12.00 45.94
N ASN A 357 3.75 11.71 46.31
CA ASN A 357 4.05 10.99 47.55
C ASN A 357 3.70 11.85 48.76
#